data_AF-A0A2E9IXV9-F1
#
_entry.id   AF-A0A2E9IXV9-F1
#
_cell.length_a   1.000
_cell.length_b   1.000
_cell.length_c   1.000
_cell.angle_alpha   90.00
_cell.angle_beta   90.00
_cell.angle_gamma   90.00
#
_symmetry.space_group_name_H-M   'P 1'
#
loop_
_entity.id
_entity.type
_entity.pdbx_description
1 polymer ?
#
loop_
_entity_poly.entity_id
_entity_poly.type
_entity_poly.pdbx_seq_one_letter_code
_entity_poly.pdbx_strand_id
1 'polypeptide(L)'
;MKTVSTLLALTLICLAPLNAAPADAAAAAADALENPPANTEPSPQAGPRPPQDRQNETRMLHHLLKMEQKELTALRQTIERIERMTPEEKALLRERISKLDKMRPERLEAMRKHFDAIDPETRDAMHQRWLEMSSEERRNWRKKLHDTPEEERINLFKEQGFLPTPGKPPKGPRPPEPGSEK
;
A
#
# COMPACT_ATOMS: atom_id res chain seq x y z
N MET A 1 11.32 -47.50 24.19
CA MET A 1 12.79 -47.59 24.26
C MET A 1 13.32 -48.62 23.26
N LYS A 2 13.77 -48.18 22.08
CA LYS A 2 14.67 -48.91 21.19
C LYS A 2 15.52 -47.87 20.44
N THR A 3 16.76 -47.72 20.87
CA THR A 3 17.87 -47.04 20.19
C THR A 3 18.53 -48.00 19.21
N VAL A 4 19.10 -47.50 18.10
CA VAL A 4 20.40 -47.85 17.43
C VAL A 4 20.43 -46.95 16.16
N SER A 5 21.31 -45.95 16.07
CA SER A 5 22.65 -45.98 15.41
C SER A 5 22.55 -46.30 13.91
N THR A 6 23.09 -45.58 12.93
CA THR A 6 24.49 -45.17 12.67
C THR A 6 24.49 -44.43 11.30
N LEU A 7 25.08 -43.23 11.15
CA LEU A 7 26.42 -42.89 10.61
C LEU A 7 26.58 -42.79 9.06
N LEU A 8 27.40 -41.80 8.65
CA LEU A 8 28.08 -41.56 7.35
C LEU A 8 27.24 -41.02 6.18
N ALA A 9 27.68 -40.07 5.31
CA ALA A 9 28.94 -39.38 5.04
C ALA A 9 28.59 -38.08 4.26
N LEU A 10 29.07 -36.87 4.60
CA LEU A 10 30.35 -36.24 4.23
C LEU A 10 30.80 -36.40 2.75
N THR A 11 30.49 -35.40 1.92
CA THR A 11 31.25 -34.89 0.75
C THR A 11 30.73 -33.44 0.58
N LEU A 12 31.42 -32.32 0.83
CA LEU A 12 32.77 -31.81 0.57
C LEU A 12 33.21 -31.92 -0.90
N ILE A 13 33.73 -30.79 -1.42
CA ILE A 13 34.30 -30.52 -2.76
C ILE A 13 33.25 -29.83 -3.67
N CYS A 14 33.40 -28.60 -4.18
CA CYS A 14 34.61 -27.95 -4.68
C CYS A 14 34.58 -26.42 -4.50
N LEU A 15 35.70 -25.92 -3.99
CA LEU A 15 36.16 -24.54 -3.93
C LEU A 15 36.91 -24.23 -5.25
N ALA A 16 36.59 -23.12 -5.92
CA ALA A 16 37.56 -22.40 -6.74
C ALA A 16 37.15 -20.92 -6.88
N PRO A 17 38.04 -19.97 -6.53
CA PRO A 17 37.87 -18.53 -6.71
C PRO A 17 38.57 -18.06 -8.00
N LEU A 18 38.80 -16.75 -8.10
CA LEU A 18 39.68 -16.03 -9.03
C LEU A 18 39.07 -15.61 -10.37
N ASN A 19 38.59 -14.37 -10.41
CA ASN A 19 38.96 -13.49 -11.50
C ASN A 19 39.42 -12.14 -10.90
N ALA A 20 40.72 -11.93 -10.97
CA ALA A 20 41.40 -10.68 -10.68
C ALA A 20 41.50 -9.85 -11.97
N ALA A 21 41.09 -8.58 -11.87
CA ALA A 21 41.68 -7.33 -12.41
C ALA A 21 42.12 -7.26 -13.91
N PRO A 22 42.15 -6.06 -14.55
CA PRO A 22 42.88 -4.91 -14.04
C PRO A 22 42.08 -3.60 -13.95
N ALA A 23 42.41 -2.87 -12.89
CA ALA A 23 42.36 -1.42 -12.88
C ALA A 23 43.48 -0.90 -13.80
N ASP A 24 43.13 -0.35 -14.96
CA ASP A 24 43.93 0.68 -15.64
C ASP A 24 43.12 1.34 -16.76
N ALA A 25 42.32 2.34 -16.39
CA ALA A 25 41.84 3.37 -17.31
C ALA A 25 41.50 4.65 -16.53
N ALA A 26 42.33 4.96 -15.53
CA ALA A 26 42.40 6.27 -14.90
C ALA A 26 43.54 7.07 -15.57
N ALA A 27 43.43 7.31 -16.87
CA ALA A 27 44.40 8.10 -17.64
C ALA A 27 43.82 8.68 -18.95
N ALA A 28 42.56 9.10 -18.94
CA ALA A 28 41.98 9.92 -20.02
C ALA A 28 41.03 10.99 -19.46
N ALA A 29 41.37 11.54 -18.28
CA ALA A 29 40.65 12.60 -17.59
C ALA A 29 41.39 13.95 -17.66
N ALA A 30 42.11 14.22 -18.75
CA ALA A 30 42.89 15.45 -18.87
C ALA A 30 43.04 15.94 -20.31
N ASP A 31 41.95 15.98 -21.11
CA ASP A 31 41.92 16.83 -22.32
C ASP A 31 40.51 17.07 -22.93
N ALA A 32 39.48 17.22 -22.09
CA ALA A 32 38.11 17.48 -22.58
C ALA A 32 37.40 18.58 -21.78
N LEU A 33 38.18 19.55 -21.31
CA LEU A 33 37.71 20.69 -20.52
C LEU A 33 37.99 21.99 -21.29
N GLU A 34 37.43 22.13 -22.49
CA GLU A 34 37.44 23.45 -23.14
C GLU A 34 36.27 23.78 -24.08
N ASN A 35 35.27 22.91 -24.28
CA ASN A 35 34.05 23.30 -24.99
C ASN A 35 32.84 22.46 -24.55
N PRO A 36 31.87 23.00 -23.78
CA PRO A 36 30.58 22.33 -23.62
C PRO A 36 29.79 22.45 -24.93
N PRO A 37 29.30 21.36 -25.55
CA PRO A 37 28.38 21.48 -26.68
C PRO A 37 27.07 22.11 -26.18
N ALA A 38 26.87 23.38 -26.54
CA ALA A 38 25.61 24.07 -26.42
C ALA A 38 24.60 23.42 -27.37
N ASN A 39 23.94 22.35 -26.91
CA ASN A 39 22.68 21.83 -27.45
C ASN A 39 22.06 20.90 -26.40
N THR A 40 21.60 21.49 -25.30
CA THR A 40 20.54 20.88 -24.51
C THR A 40 19.27 21.00 -25.33
N GLU A 41 18.76 19.87 -25.83
CA GLU A 41 17.46 19.83 -26.48
C GLU A 41 16.41 20.52 -25.59
N PRO A 42 15.55 21.39 -26.15
CA PRO A 42 14.48 22.01 -25.38
C PRO A 42 13.51 20.91 -24.96
N SER A 43 13.52 20.61 -23.65
CA SER A 43 12.46 19.86 -22.99
C SER A 43 11.09 20.40 -23.47
N PRO A 44 10.13 19.54 -23.87
CA PRO A 44 8.87 20.00 -24.40
C PRO A 44 8.19 20.91 -23.36
N GLN A 45 7.98 22.15 -23.80
CA GLN A 45 7.64 23.31 -23.01
C GLN A 45 6.59 23.02 -21.93
N ALA A 46 7.00 23.10 -20.67
CA ALA A 46 6.09 23.45 -19.59
C ALA A 46 5.72 24.93 -19.81
N GLY A 47 4.59 25.19 -20.45
CA GLY A 47 4.03 26.53 -20.55
C GLY A 47 3.89 27.20 -19.18
N PRO A 48 3.66 28.53 -19.12
CA PRO A 48 3.54 29.26 -17.87
C PRO A 48 2.50 28.59 -16.96
N ARG A 49 2.95 27.96 -15.87
CA ARG A 49 2.04 27.38 -14.88
C ARG A 49 1.17 28.49 -14.29
N PRO A 50 -0.15 28.28 -14.14
CA PRO A 50 -1.03 29.29 -13.59
C PRO A 50 -0.55 29.71 -12.19
N PRO A 51 -0.71 31.00 -11.81
CA PRO A 51 -0.18 31.55 -10.57
C PRO A 51 -0.68 30.84 -9.31
N GLN A 52 -1.85 30.18 -9.39
CA GLN A 52 -2.44 29.39 -8.31
C GLN A 52 -1.60 28.16 -7.95
N ASP A 53 -0.90 27.55 -8.90
CA ASP A 53 -0.06 26.37 -8.66
C ASP A 53 1.18 26.73 -7.83
N ARG A 54 1.80 27.88 -8.09
CA ARG A 54 2.99 28.36 -7.36
C ARG A 54 2.69 28.59 -5.87
N GLN A 55 1.49 29.10 -5.55
CA GLN A 55 1.08 29.31 -4.16
C GLN A 55 0.86 27.98 -3.43
N ASN A 56 0.30 26.98 -4.12
CA ASN A 56 0.10 25.65 -3.55
C ASN A 56 1.43 24.92 -3.33
N GLU A 57 2.36 25.01 -4.28
CA GLU A 57 3.72 24.47 -4.16
C GLU A 57 4.44 25.10 -2.94
N THR A 58 4.35 26.42 -2.78
CA THR A 58 4.97 27.13 -1.63
C THR A 58 4.38 26.67 -0.29
N ARG A 59 3.05 26.49 -0.22
CA ARG A 59 2.39 25.95 0.99
C ARG A 59 2.84 24.51 1.29
N MET A 60 2.95 23.66 0.28
CA MET A 60 3.43 22.30 0.42
C MET A 60 4.87 22.27 0.94
N LEU A 61 5.77 23.07 0.35
CA LEU A 61 7.16 23.17 0.80
C LEU A 61 7.25 23.64 2.26
N HIS A 62 6.47 24.65 2.64
CA HIS A 62 6.40 25.08 4.04
C HIS A 62 5.89 23.98 4.98
N HIS A 63 4.97 23.13 4.54
CA HIS A 63 4.51 21.99 5.32
C HIS A 63 5.63 20.96 5.49
N LEU A 64 6.29 20.57 4.40
CA LEU A 64 7.41 19.61 4.42
C LEU A 64 8.56 20.07 5.32
N LEU A 65 8.88 21.37 5.31
CA LEU A 65 9.92 21.95 6.18
C LEU A 65 9.56 21.93 7.67
N LYS A 66 8.27 21.82 8.01
CA LYS A 66 7.77 21.76 9.39
C LYS A 66 7.57 20.33 9.90
N MET A 67 7.62 19.34 9.02
CA MET A 67 7.43 17.93 9.39
C MET A 67 8.60 17.42 10.23
N GLU A 68 8.31 16.50 11.14
CA GLU A 68 9.34 15.84 11.93
C GLU A 68 10.10 14.79 11.09
N GLN A 69 11.31 14.42 11.53
CA GLN A 69 12.15 13.44 10.82
C GLN A 69 11.44 12.09 10.62
N LYS A 70 10.63 11.66 11.59
CA LYS A 70 9.83 10.42 11.50
C LYS A 70 8.79 10.51 10.39
N GLU A 71 8.11 11.65 10.26
CA GLU A 71 7.09 11.87 9.25
C GLU A 71 7.71 11.97 7.85
N LEU A 72 8.86 12.65 7.71
CA LEU A 72 9.62 12.70 6.46
C LEU A 72 10.09 11.31 6.00
N THR A 73 10.47 10.46 6.95
CA THR A 73 10.86 9.07 6.66
C THR A 73 9.67 8.26 6.15
N ALA A 74 8.51 8.37 6.79
CA ALA A 74 7.27 7.72 6.34
C ALA A 74 6.81 8.23 4.97
N LEU A 75 6.97 9.53 4.70
CA LEU A 75 6.69 10.14 3.40
C LEU A 75 7.60 9.54 2.30
N ARG A 76 8.91 9.44 2.56
CA ARG A 76 9.86 8.82 1.62
C ARG A 76 9.48 7.37 1.29
N GLN A 77 9.17 6.57 2.32
CA GLN A 77 8.72 5.18 2.13
C GLN A 77 7.44 5.10 1.28
N THR A 78 6.52 6.04 1.47
CA THR A 78 5.28 6.11 0.69
C THR A 78 5.56 6.45 -0.77
N ILE A 79 6.45 7.40 -1.03
CA ILE A 79 6.86 7.78 -2.39
C ILE A 79 7.52 6.58 -3.09
N GLU A 80 8.50 5.93 -2.45
CA GLU A 80 9.16 4.76 -3.02
C GLU A 80 8.17 3.62 -3.35
N ARG A 81 7.19 3.38 -2.48
CA ARG A 81 6.13 2.40 -2.74
C ARG A 81 5.32 2.78 -3.97
N ILE A 82 4.95 4.05 -4.11
CA ILE A 82 4.18 4.53 -5.26
C ILE A 82 5.02 4.48 -6.53
N GLU A 83 6.32 4.80 -6.48
CA GLU A 83 7.20 4.73 -7.64
C GLU A 83 7.28 3.31 -8.21
N ARG A 84 7.37 2.31 -7.33
CA ARG A 84 7.39 0.88 -7.67
C ARG A 84 6.05 0.33 -8.21
N MET A 85 4.94 1.06 -8.07
CA MET A 85 3.63 0.63 -8.60
C MET A 85 3.58 0.68 -10.12
N THR A 86 2.82 -0.25 -10.73
CA THR A 86 2.54 -0.24 -12.17
C THR A 86 1.65 0.95 -12.55
N PRO A 87 1.57 1.33 -13.84
CA PRO A 87 0.66 2.38 -14.30
C PRO A 87 -0.80 2.11 -13.93
N GLU A 88 -1.25 0.85 -13.98
CA GLU A 88 -2.61 0.43 -13.64
C GLU A 88 -2.89 0.60 -12.15
N GLU A 89 -1.94 0.20 -11.29
CA GLU A 89 -2.04 0.38 -9.84
C GLU A 89 -2.07 1.87 -9.46
N LYS A 90 -1.23 2.69 -10.11
CA LYS A 90 -1.24 4.15 -9.96
C LYS A 90 -2.59 4.75 -10.38
N ALA A 91 -3.19 4.27 -11.46
CA ALA A 91 -4.51 4.73 -11.91
C ALA A 91 -5.60 4.39 -10.87
N LEU A 92 -5.60 3.17 -10.35
CA LEU A 92 -6.51 2.74 -9.29
C LEU A 92 -6.34 3.58 -8.01
N LEU A 93 -5.08 3.90 -7.65
CA LEU A 93 -4.79 4.77 -6.50
C LEU A 93 -5.34 6.18 -6.70
N ARG A 94 -5.12 6.79 -7.88
CA ARG A 94 -5.68 8.11 -8.21
C ARG A 94 -7.21 8.10 -8.18
N GLU A 95 -7.84 7.05 -8.68
CA GLU A 95 -9.30 6.91 -8.64
C GLU A 95 -9.82 6.86 -7.19
N ARG A 96 -9.15 6.10 -6.31
CA ARG A 96 -9.50 6.03 -4.88
C ARG A 96 -9.35 7.38 -4.19
N ILE A 97 -8.27 8.12 -4.46
CA ILE A 97 -8.05 9.47 -3.93
C ILE A 97 -9.15 10.42 -4.44
N SER A 98 -9.47 10.39 -5.74
CA SER A 98 -10.54 11.22 -6.30
C SER A 98 -11.91 10.95 -5.66
N LYS A 99 -12.20 9.68 -5.32
CA LYS A 99 -13.43 9.34 -4.59
C LYS A 99 -13.45 9.94 -3.19
N LEU A 100 -12.31 9.99 -2.50
CA LEU A 100 -12.19 10.62 -1.18
C LEU A 100 -12.32 12.15 -1.28
N ASP A 101 -11.68 12.79 -2.25
CA ASP A 101 -11.74 14.25 -2.45
C ASP A 101 -13.15 14.75 -2.76
N LYS A 102 -13.98 13.91 -3.40
CA LYS A 102 -15.40 14.18 -3.67
C LYS A 102 -16.30 13.94 -2.47
N MET A 103 -15.80 13.36 -1.36
CA MET A 103 -16.61 13.17 -0.15
C MET A 103 -16.77 14.49 0.61
N ARG A 104 -17.90 14.62 1.30
CA ARG A 104 -18.12 15.72 2.24
C ARG A 104 -17.05 15.68 3.35
N PRO A 105 -16.48 16.82 3.76
CA PRO A 105 -15.42 16.85 4.77
C PRO A 105 -15.88 16.25 6.10
N GLU A 106 -17.13 16.48 6.51
CA GLU A 106 -17.69 15.90 7.75
C GLU A 106 -17.66 14.36 7.73
N ARG A 107 -17.92 13.77 6.56
CA ARG A 107 -17.89 12.31 6.39
C ARG A 107 -16.46 11.77 6.45
N LEU A 108 -15.50 12.49 5.87
CA LEU A 108 -14.08 12.12 5.95
C LEU A 108 -13.58 12.18 7.38
N GLU A 109 -13.93 13.23 8.13
CA GLU A 109 -13.59 13.35 9.54
C GLU A 109 -14.21 12.24 10.39
N ALA A 110 -15.49 11.91 10.16
CA ALA A 110 -16.13 10.79 10.86
C ALA A 110 -15.41 9.47 10.56
N MET A 111 -15.04 9.21 9.30
CA MET A 111 -14.27 8.02 8.94
C MET A 111 -12.89 7.99 9.63
N ARG A 112 -12.17 9.11 9.67
CA ARG A 112 -10.88 9.23 10.38
C ARG A 112 -11.04 8.96 11.87
N LYS A 113 -12.00 9.63 12.52
CA LYS A 113 -12.31 9.42 13.95
C LYS A 113 -12.66 7.97 14.25
N HIS A 114 -13.48 7.33 13.43
CA HIS A 114 -13.79 5.91 13.59
C HIS A 114 -12.57 5.01 13.43
N PHE A 115 -11.66 5.33 12.50
CA PHE A 115 -10.44 4.57 12.31
C PHE A 115 -9.46 4.74 13.48
N ASP A 116 -9.31 5.97 13.98
CA ASP A 116 -8.42 6.31 15.09
C ASP A 116 -8.96 5.81 16.45
N ALA A 117 -10.28 5.65 16.56
CA ALA A 117 -10.90 5.04 17.75
C ALA A 117 -10.61 3.54 17.89
N ILE A 118 -10.13 2.88 16.84
CA ILE A 118 -9.74 1.48 16.89
C ILE A 118 -8.26 1.41 17.25
N ASP A 119 -7.95 0.67 18.31
CA ASP A 119 -6.58 0.44 18.76
C ASP A 119 -5.70 -0.15 17.62
N PRO A 120 -4.46 0.35 17.42
CA PRO A 120 -3.59 -0.11 16.34
C PRO A 120 -3.36 -1.61 16.31
N GLU A 121 -3.15 -2.26 17.47
CA GLU A 121 -2.91 -3.71 17.53
C GLU A 121 -4.16 -4.48 17.13
N THR A 122 -5.34 -3.98 17.53
CA THR A 122 -6.62 -4.54 17.11
C THR A 122 -6.83 -4.42 15.60
N ARG A 123 -6.46 -3.28 14.99
CA ARG A 123 -6.53 -3.10 13.53
C ARG A 123 -5.62 -4.08 12.79
N ASP A 124 -4.39 -4.23 13.26
CA ASP A 124 -3.41 -5.12 12.63
C ASP A 124 -3.83 -6.59 12.77
N ALA A 125 -4.34 -7.00 13.93
CA ALA A 125 -4.87 -8.34 14.13
C ALA A 125 -6.03 -8.66 13.17
N MET A 126 -6.98 -7.74 13.00
CA MET A 126 -8.07 -7.90 12.03
C MET A 126 -7.53 -8.00 10.59
N HIS A 127 -6.53 -7.18 10.24
CA HIS A 127 -5.94 -7.21 8.91
C HIS A 127 -5.21 -8.53 8.64
N GLN A 128 -4.35 -8.98 9.55
CA GLN A 128 -3.64 -10.25 9.40
C GLN A 128 -4.62 -11.41 9.24
N ARG A 129 -5.64 -11.45 10.09
CA ARG A 129 -6.66 -12.49 10.01
C ARG A 129 -7.41 -12.47 8.68
N TRP A 130 -7.70 -11.29 8.13
CA TRP A 130 -8.29 -11.18 6.80
C TRP A 130 -7.36 -11.73 5.72
N LEU A 131 -6.05 -11.44 5.79
CA LEU A 131 -5.05 -11.93 4.86
C LEU A 131 -4.87 -13.46 4.93
N GLU A 132 -4.89 -14.01 6.13
CA GLU A 132 -4.79 -15.45 6.41
C GLU A 132 -6.00 -16.23 5.89
N MET A 133 -7.21 -15.63 5.94
CA MET A 133 -8.41 -16.27 5.38
C MET A 133 -8.26 -16.50 3.88
N SER A 134 -8.47 -17.73 3.45
CA SER A 134 -8.53 -18.12 2.04
C SER A 134 -9.72 -17.47 1.32
N SER A 135 -9.68 -17.48 -0.01
CA SER A 135 -10.79 -16.94 -0.82
C SER A 135 -12.12 -17.65 -0.54
N GLU A 136 -12.09 -18.94 -0.22
CA GLU A 136 -13.26 -19.76 0.08
C GLU A 136 -13.82 -19.45 1.47
N GLU A 137 -12.96 -19.35 2.48
CA GLU A 137 -13.37 -18.93 3.83
C GLU A 137 -13.97 -17.53 3.81
N ARG A 138 -13.40 -16.59 3.05
CA ARG A 138 -13.99 -15.26 2.83
C ARG A 138 -15.35 -15.32 2.15
N ARG A 139 -15.60 -16.26 1.23
CA ARG A 139 -16.91 -16.45 0.58
C ARG A 139 -17.93 -17.02 1.57
N ASN A 140 -17.55 -18.08 2.28
CA ASN A 140 -18.40 -18.75 3.26
C ASN A 140 -18.74 -17.83 4.43
N TRP A 141 -17.78 -17.03 4.90
CA TRP A 141 -18.03 -16.03 5.93
C TRP A 141 -19.02 -14.95 5.49
N ARG A 142 -18.88 -14.43 4.26
CA ARG A 142 -19.86 -13.49 3.70
C ARG A 142 -21.25 -14.10 3.56
N LYS A 143 -21.34 -15.37 3.15
CA LYS A 143 -22.61 -16.12 3.10
C LYS A 143 -23.21 -16.28 4.49
N LYS A 144 -22.42 -16.67 5.49
CA LYS A 144 -22.85 -16.77 6.90
C LYS A 144 -23.40 -15.43 7.41
N LEU A 145 -22.70 -14.32 7.15
CA LEU A 145 -23.18 -12.98 7.51
C LEU A 145 -24.50 -12.61 6.81
N HIS A 146 -24.68 -13.03 5.57
CA HIS A 146 -25.90 -12.78 4.81
C HIS A 146 -27.10 -13.53 5.43
N ASP A 147 -26.91 -14.81 5.71
CA ASP A 147 -27.98 -15.72 6.16
C ASP A 147 -28.35 -15.53 7.64
N THR A 148 -27.44 -14.96 8.45
CA THR A 148 -27.68 -14.65 9.86
C THR A 148 -28.45 -13.32 10.04
N PRO A 149 -29.47 -13.27 10.92
CA PRO A 149 -30.23 -12.04 11.22
C PRO A 149 -29.34 -10.96 11.83
N GLU A 150 -29.72 -9.70 11.64
CA GLU A 150 -28.87 -8.54 11.98
C GLU A 150 -28.45 -8.49 13.46
N GLU A 151 -29.34 -8.90 14.36
CA GLU A 151 -29.08 -8.95 15.81
C GLU A 151 -27.94 -9.93 16.16
N GLU A 152 -27.85 -11.04 15.43
CA GLU A 152 -26.84 -12.09 15.65
C GLU A 152 -25.52 -11.83 14.91
N ARG A 153 -25.52 -10.96 13.88
CA ARG A 153 -24.29 -10.62 13.13
C ARG A 153 -23.20 -10.05 14.02
N ILE A 154 -23.56 -9.26 15.04
CA ILE A 154 -22.60 -8.69 15.99
C ILE A 154 -21.78 -9.78 16.67
N ASN A 155 -22.44 -10.89 17.05
CA ASN A 155 -21.75 -12.03 17.65
C ASN A 155 -20.84 -12.73 16.65
N LEU A 156 -21.28 -12.88 15.39
CA LEU A 156 -20.43 -13.43 14.33
C LEU A 156 -19.18 -12.59 14.05
N PHE A 157 -19.29 -11.26 14.11
CA PHE A 157 -18.11 -10.39 13.99
C PHE A 157 -17.16 -10.62 15.16
N LYS A 158 -17.66 -10.64 16.40
CA LYS A 158 -16.85 -10.86 17.61
C LYS A 158 -16.18 -12.23 17.65
N GLU A 159 -16.92 -13.31 17.35
CA GLU A 159 -16.38 -14.68 17.22
C GLU A 159 -15.27 -14.74 16.19
N GLN A 160 -15.49 -14.06 15.07
CA GLN A 160 -14.52 -13.95 14.00
C GLN A 160 -13.50 -12.83 14.27
N GLY A 161 -13.32 -12.33 15.51
CA GLY A 161 -12.28 -11.35 15.83
C GLY A 161 -12.29 -10.06 14.99
N PHE A 162 -13.44 -9.72 14.40
CA PHE A 162 -13.66 -8.51 13.62
C PHE A 162 -14.56 -7.55 14.42
N LEU A 163 -14.45 -6.26 14.15
CA LEU A 163 -15.36 -5.29 14.74
C LEU A 163 -16.74 -5.36 14.07
N PRO A 164 -17.83 -5.25 14.85
CA PRO A 164 -19.17 -5.17 14.27
C PRO A 164 -19.31 -3.90 13.45
N THR A 165 -19.94 -4.00 12.29
CA THR A 165 -20.29 -2.79 11.53
C THR A 165 -21.32 -1.98 12.33
N PRO A 166 -21.14 -0.66 12.49
CA PRO A 166 -22.17 0.17 13.08
C PRO A 166 -23.45 0.01 12.25
N GLY A 167 -24.53 -0.41 12.90
CA GLY A 167 -25.79 -0.73 12.26
C GLY A 167 -26.27 0.42 11.39
N LYS A 168 -26.65 0.12 10.14
CA LYS A 168 -27.41 1.08 9.33
C LYS A 168 -28.87 0.93 9.73
N PRO A 169 -29.67 2.01 9.77
CA PRO A 169 -31.12 1.85 9.86
C PRO A 169 -31.58 0.95 8.71
N PRO A 170 -32.59 0.07 8.94
CA PRO A 170 -33.01 -0.91 7.95
C PRO A 170 -33.36 -0.20 6.64
N LYS A 171 -32.60 -0.53 5.59
CA LYS A 171 -32.97 -0.16 4.23
C LYS A 171 -34.20 -0.97 3.87
N GLY A 172 -35.23 -0.31 3.33
CA GLY A 172 -36.46 -0.95 2.89
C GLY A 172 -36.26 -2.15 1.94
N PRO A 173 -37.32 -2.89 1.62
CA PRO A 173 -37.24 -4.19 0.96
C PRO A 173 -36.37 -4.13 -0.30
N ARG A 174 -35.36 -5.01 -0.33
CA ARG A 174 -34.39 -5.10 -1.43
C ARG A 174 -35.07 -5.82 -2.61
N PRO A 175 -34.80 -5.41 -3.87
CA PRO A 175 -35.34 -6.11 -5.03
C PRO A 175 -34.88 -7.58 -5.04
N PRO A 176 -35.73 -8.51 -5.52
CA PRO A 176 -35.44 -9.94 -5.54
C PRO A 176 -34.18 -10.24 -6.36
N GLU A 177 -33.42 -11.26 -5.95
CA GLU A 177 -32.27 -11.72 -6.71
C GLU A 177 -32.74 -12.27 -8.06
N PRO A 178 -32.07 -11.93 -9.19
CA PRO A 178 -32.40 -12.51 -10.48
C PRO A 178 -32.14 -14.02 -10.45
N GLY A 179 -33.22 -14.81 -10.47
CA GLY A 179 -33.19 -16.28 -10.49
C GLY A 179 -33.93 -16.99 -9.34
N SER A 180 -34.64 -16.27 -8.46
CA SER A 180 -35.40 -16.87 -7.35
C SER A 180 -36.86 -17.22 -7.67
N GLU A 181 -37.23 -17.42 -8.94
CA GLU A 181 -38.54 -17.97 -9.31
C GLU A 181 -38.45 -19.49 -9.43
N LYS A 182 -39.09 -20.19 -8.49
CA LYS A 182 -39.57 -21.56 -8.66
C LYS A 182 -41.05 -21.51 -8.97
#